data_AF-K6D2Q5-F1
#
_entry.id   AF-K6D2Q5-F1
#
_cell.length_a   1.000
_cell.length_b   1.000
_cell.length_c   1.000
_cell.angle_alpha   90.00
_cell.angle_beta   90.00
_cell.angle_gamma   90.00
#
_symmetry.space_group_name_H-M   'P 1'
#
loop_
_entity.id
_entity.type
_entity.pdbx_description
1 polymer ?
#
loop_
_entity_poly.entity_id
_entity_poly.type
_entity_poly.pdbx_seq_one_letter_code
_entity_poly.pdbx_strand_id
1 'polypeptide(L)'
;MLKTNALQNSQHKLILGSMGPVAANKVPKGKKLAGRMGNKRVVAEKASQMNVLALGDSVMVAASTNLQEVFPHMYIDAAVGRQAESLATDLTNAKAKMPNPDAYLIGLGTNGTIKESEIEAA
;
A
#
# COMPACT_ATOMS: atom_id res chain seq x y z
N MET A 1 48.80 44.02 -10.79
CA MET A 1 47.62 44.88 -10.96
C MET A 1 46.41 44.16 -10.36
N LEU A 2 45.71 44.81 -9.42
CA LEU A 2 44.28 44.67 -9.02
C LEU A 2 43.71 43.25 -8.73
N LYS A 3 42.94 42.93 -7.68
CA LYS A 3 42.33 43.61 -6.52
C LYS A 3 41.85 42.51 -5.53
N THR A 4 42.03 42.74 -4.22
CA THR A 4 41.16 42.47 -3.04
C THR A 4 39.86 41.66 -3.21
N ASN A 5 39.43 40.77 -2.30
CA ASN A 5 38.95 41.09 -0.94
C ASN A 5 38.73 39.84 -0.04
N ALA A 6 38.97 40.03 1.26
CA ALA A 6 38.66 39.13 2.37
C ALA A 6 37.17 39.16 2.78
N LEU A 7 36.69 38.14 3.51
CA LEU A 7 36.00 38.23 4.82
C LEU A 7 35.20 36.94 5.19
N GLN A 8 35.53 36.41 6.38
CA GLN A 8 34.66 35.84 7.44
C GLN A 8 33.73 34.64 7.14
N ASN A 9 34.00 33.46 7.71
CA ASN A 9 33.57 32.99 9.05
C ASN A 9 32.05 32.85 9.24
N SER A 10 31.56 31.61 9.25
CA SER A 10 30.46 31.23 10.16
C SER A 10 30.59 29.76 10.57
N GLN A 11 31.03 29.61 11.80
CA GLN A 11 30.96 28.40 12.62
C GLN A 11 29.52 27.88 12.68
N HIS A 12 29.22 26.70 12.13
CA HIS A 12 28.07 25.90 12.55
C HIS A 12 28.55 24.54 13.04
N LYS A 13 28.86 24.54 14.33
CA LYS A 13 29.10 23.39 15.21
C LYS A 13 27.91 22.43 15.11
N LEU A 14 28.08 21.30 14.44
CA LEU A 14 27.08 20.22 14.45
C LEU A 14 27.13 19.56 15.84
N ILE A 15 26.21 19.96 16.72
CA ILE A 15 26.01 19.27 18.00
C ILE A 15 25.40 17.91 17.67
N LEU A 16 26.22 16.86 17.78
CA LEU A 16 25.79 15.48 17.74
C LEU A 16 25.00 15.20 19.04
N GLY A 17 23.70 15.50 19.01
CA GLY A 17 22.78 15.12 20.08
C GLY A 17 22.70 13.60 20.15
N SER A 18 23.04 13.02 21.31
CA SER A 18 22.87 11.60 21.58
C SER A 18 21.38 11.24 21.51
N MET A 19 20.95 10.67 20.38
CA MET A 19 19.64 10.03 20.30
C MET A 19 19.73 8.72 21.09
N GLY A 20 19.25 8.76 22.34
CA GLY A 20 18.89 7.54 23.06
C GLY A 20 17.85 6.72 22.28
N PRO A 21 17.61 5.45 22.65
CA PRO A 21 16.72 4.58 21.90
C PRO A 21 15.35 5.23 21.77
N VAL A 22 14.94 5.51 20.53
CA VAL A 22 13.59 5.98 20.22
C VAL A 22 12.65 4.86 20.67
N ALA A 23 11.97 5.09 21.79
CA ALA A 23 10.98 4.17 22.32
C ALA A 23 10.02 3.81 21.19
N ALA A 24 9.96 2.52 20.86
CA ALA A 24 9.00 1.97 19.91
C ALA A 24 7.60 2.26 20.45
N ASN A 25 7.05 3.41 20.05
CA ASN A 25 5.70 3.79 20.35
C ASN A 25 4.82 2.79 19.58
N LYS A 26 4.38 1.74 20.28
CA LYS A 26 3.44 0.74 19.78
C LYS A 26 2.15 1.48 19.41
N VAL A 27 2.06 1.93 18.17
CA VAL A 27 0.79 2.35 17.59
C VAL A 27 -0.13 1.14 17.67
N PRO A 28 -1.29 1.22 18.36
CA PRO A 28 -2.23 0.11 18.37
C PRO A 28 -2.63 -0.20 16.93
N LYS A 29 -2.28 -1.39 16.44
CA LYS A 29 -2.68 -1.88 15.13
C LYS A 29 -4.20 -1.75 15.01
N GLY A 30 -4.68 -0.94 14.06
CA GLY A 30 -6.11 -0.79 13.73
C GLY A 30 -6.79 0.56 14.03
N LYS A 31 -6.10 1.58 14.56
CA LYS A 31 -6.80 2.83 14.99
C LYS A 31 -6.73 4.05 14.07
N LYS A 32 -5.87 4.10 13.04
CA LYS A 32 -5.64 5.37 12.31
C LYS A 32 -6.61 5.66 11.16
N LEU A 33 -7.24 4.67 10.53
CA LEU A 33 -8.21 4.90 9.45
C LEU A 33 -9.66 4.60 9.84
N ALA A 34 -9.89 3.72 10.81
CA ALA A 34 -11.23 3.35 11.31
C ALA A 34 -11.98 4.51 12.02
N GLY A 35 -11.31 5.63 12.34
CA GLY A 35 -11.92 6.75 13.08
C GLY A 35 -12.87 7.65 12.28
N ARG A 36 -12.86 7.63 10.93
CA ARG A 36 -13.46 8.71 10.10
C ARG A 36 -14.87 8.49 9.49
N MET A 37 -15.44 7.28 9.38
CA MET A 37 -16.76 7.00 8.73
C MET A 37 -17.96 6.61 9.66
N GLY A 38 -19.04 7.37 9.95
CA GLY A 38 -20.17 6.94 10.87
C GLY A 38 -20.76 5.51 10.68
N ASN A 39 -21.69 5.01 11.54
CA ASN A 39 -22.16 3.58 11.48
C ASN A 39 -20.97 2.57 11.38
N LYS A 40 -19.86 3.06 11.93
CA LYS A 40 -18.46 2.82 11.59
C LYS A 40 -17.99 1.44 12.01
N ARG A 41 -18.55 1.03 13.13
CA ARG A 41 -18.14 -0.14 13.88
C ARG A 41 -18.56 -1.40 13.15
N VAL A 42 -19.80 -1.46 12.67
CA VAL A 42 -20.33 -2.63 11.94
C VAL A 42 -19.62 -2.81 10.60
N VAL A 43 -19.36 -1.72 9.86
CA VAL A 43 -18.62 -1.80 8.58
C VAL A 43 -17.16 -2.17 8.81
N ALA A 44 -16.48 -1.53 9.77
CA ALA A 44 -15.10 -1.86 10.10
C ALA A 44 -14.97 -3.28 10.66
N GLU A 45 -15.93 -3.72 11.47
CA GLU A 45 -15.99 -5.09 12.00
C GLU A 45 -16.19 -6.08 10.86
N LYS A 46 -17.16 -5.85 9.97
CA LYS A 46 -17.38 -6.72 8.80
C LYS A 46 -16.14 -6.78 7.92
N ALA A 47 -15.54 -5.65 7.57
CA ALA A 47 -14.31 -5.58 6.77
C ALA A 47 -13.15 -6.33 7.45
N SER A 48 -13.02 -6.21 8.78
CA SER A 48 -11.98 -6.89 9.53
C SER A 48 -12.06 -8.42 9.48
N GLN A 49 -13.24 -8.98 9.15
CA GLN A 49 -13.48 -10.42 9.08
C GLN A 49 -13.50 -10.96 7.63
N MET A 50 -13.43 -10.09 6.62
CA MET A 50 -13.52 -10.52 5.23
C MET A 50 -12.18 -11.07 4.72
N ASN A 51 -12.25 -12.22 4.05
CA ASN A 51 -11.18 -12.76 3.22
C ASN A 51 -11.31 -12.13 1.82
N VAL A 52 -10.42 -11.20 1.48
CA VAL A 52 -10.42 -10.54 0.17
C VAL A 52 -9.23 -11.02 -0.63
N LEU A 53 -9.46 -11.49 -1.86
CA LEU A 53 -8.38 -11.78 -2.81
C LEU A 53 -8.20 -10.55 -3.70
N ALA A 54 -7.04 -9.91 -3.63
CA ALA A 54 -6.75 -8.69 -4.36
C ALA A 54 -5.62 -8.90 -5.39
N LEU A 55 -5.87 -8.48 -6.62
CA LEU A 55 -4.89 -8.40 -7.70
C LEU A 55 -4.72 -6.95 -8.14
N GLY A 56 -3.48 -6.47 -8.27
CA GLY A 56 -3.30 -5.11 -8.75
C GLY A 56 -1.93 -4.75 -9.31
N ASP A 57 -1.84 -3.50 -9.73
CA ASP A 57 -0.64 -2.88 -10.27
C ASP A 57 0.14 -2.06 -9.21
N SER A 58 1.01 -1.15 -9.64
CA SER A 58 1.81 -0.29 -8.77
C SER A 58 0.99 0.57 -7.81
N VAL A 59 -0.23 0.97 -8.17
CA VAL A 59 -1.11 1.75 -7.29
C VAL A 59 -1.59 0.88 -6.12
N MET A 60 -1.93 -0.39 -6.38
CA MET A 60 -2.26 -1.32 -5.32
C MET A 60 -1.04 -1.66 -4.45
N VAL A 61 0.16 -1.78 -5.05
CA VAL A 61 1.40 -1.92 -4.28
C VAL A 61 1.54 -0.76 -3.27
N ALA A 62 1.35 0.48 -3.73
CA ALA A 62 1.41 1.65 -2.86
C ALA A 62 0.29 1.68 -1.79
N ALA A 63 -0.89 1.14 -2.11
CA ALA A 63 -2.04 1.08 -1.20
C ALA A 63 -2.04 -0.13 -0.25
N SER A 64 -1.16 -1.12 -0.46
CA SER A 64 -1.24 -2.44 0.18
C SER A 64 -1.27 -2.36 1.70
N THR A 65 -0.41 -1.53 2.32
CA THR A 65 -0.40 -1.35 3.77
C THR A 65 -1.74 -0.85 4.30
N ASN A 66 -2.33 0.16 3.65
CA ASN A 66 -3.62 0.72 4.07
C ASN A 66 -4.76 -0.27 3.86
N LEU A 67 -4.73 -1.04 2.77
CA LEU A 67 -5.73 -2.08 2.50
C LEU A 67 -5.67 -3.18 3.57
N GLN A 68 -4.47 -3.64 3.92
CA GLN A 68 -4.28 -4.68 4.95
C GLN A 68 -4.66 -4.19 6.36
N GLU A 69 -4.59 -2.88 6.64
CA GLU A 69 -5.11 -2.32 7.89
C GLU A 69 -6.64 -2.41 8.00
N VAL A 70 -7.36 -2.38 6.87
CA VAL A 70 -8.83 -2.44 6.81
C VAL A 70 -9.33 -3.88 6.66
N PHE A 71 -8.64 -4.70 5.87
CA PHE A 71 -8.96 -6.11 5.61
C PHE A 71 -7.78 -7.00 6.04
N PRO A 72 -7.62 -7.31 7.34
CA PRO A 72 -6.45 -8.03 7.83
C PRO A 72 -6.26 -9.42 7.22
N HIS A 73 -7.35 -10.06 6.79
CA HIS A 73 -7.36 -11.40 6.19
C HIS A 73 -7.26 -11.39 4.66
N MET A 74 -7.02 -10.24 4.03
CA MET A 74 -6.87 -10.20 2.58
C MET A 74 -5.54 -10.82 2.11
N TYR A 75 -5.56 -11.43 0.93
CA TYR A 75 -4.37 -11.80 0.18
C TYR A 75 -4.17 -10.78 -0.94
N ILE A 76 -3.06 -10.04 -0.92
CA ILE A 76 -2.70 -9.09 -1.98
C ILE A 76 -1.59 -9.70 -2.82
N ASP A 77 -1.83 -9.83 -4.11
CA ASP A 77 -0.80 -10.05 -5.11
C ASP A 77 -0.83 -8.85 -6.05
N ALA A 78 0.16 -7.96 -5.92
CA ALA A 78 0.27 -6.75 -6.72
C ALA A 78 1.71 -6.53 -7.19
N ALA A 79 1.87 -6.07 -8.43
CA ALA A 79 3.19 -5.87 -9.04
C ALA A 79 3.26 -4.58 -9.86
N VAL A 80 4.41 -3.89 -9.79
CA VAL A 80 4.68 -2.72 -10.63
C VAL A 80 4.71 -3.14 -12.10
N GLY A 81 4.01 -2.40 -12.96
CA GLY A 81 3.96 -2.68 -14.39
C GLY A 81 2.99 -3.80 -14.80
N ARG A 82 2.23 -4.39 -13.86
CA ARG A 82 1.21 -5.39 -14.21
C ARG A 82 0.16 -4.80 -15.15
N GLN A 83 -0.22 -5.58 -16.16
CA GLN A 83 -1.26 -5.27 -17.13
C GLN A 83 -2.42 -6.26 -17.02
N ALA A 84 -3.58 -5.94 -17.58
CA ALA A 84 -4.76 -6.80 -17.54
C ALA A 84 -4.60 -8.11 -18.33
N GLU A 85 -3.69 -8.17 -19.30
CA GLU A 85 -3.35 -9.40 -20.03
C GLU A 85 -2.95 -10.57 -19.10
N SER A 86 -2.30 -10.30 -17.96
CA SER A 86 -1.90 -11.36 -17.03
C SER A 86 -3.02 -11.79 -16.06
N LEU A 87 -4.16 -11.10 -16.05
CA LEU A 87 -5.21 -11.25 -15.03
C LEU A 87 -5.70 -12.70 -14.88
N ALA A 88 -5.96 -13.40 -15.98
CA ALA A 88 -6.46 -14.78 -15.94
C ALA A 88 -5.48 -15.74 -15.26
N THR A 89 -4.20 -15.63 -15.59
CA THR A 89 -3.14 -16.47 -15.02
C THR A 89 -2.91 -16.12 -13.54
N ASP A 90 -2.82 -14.82 -13.24
CA ASP A 90 -2.60 -14.33 -11.87
C ASP A 90 -3.78 -14.69 -10.96
N LEU A 91 -5.02 -14.62 -11.45
CA LEU A 91 -6.21 -15.00 -10.69
C LEU A 91 -6.25 -16.50 -10.41
N THR A 92 -5.86 -17.33 -11.36
CA THR A 92 -5.71 -18.78 -11.15
C THR A 92 -4.69 -19.07 -10.05
N ASN A 93 -3.52 -18.42 -10.10
CA ASN A 93 -2.47 -18.59 -9.11
C ASN A 93 -2.89 -18.09 -7.71
N ALA A 94 -3.58 -16.95 -7.65
CA ALA A 94 -4.05 -16.39 -6.39
C ALA A 94 -5.17 -17.22 -5.76
N LYS A 95 -6.08 -17.80 -6.57
CA LYS A 95 -7.12 -18.73 -6.09
C LYS A 95 -6.51 -19.97 -5.43
N ALA A 96 -5.31 -20.41 -5.84
CA ALA A 96 -4.60 -21.50 -5.15
C ALA A 96 -4.10 -21.11 -3.74
N LYS A 97 -3.96 -19.81 -3.44
CA LYS A 97 -3.59 -19.28 -2.12
C LYS A 97 -4.81 -18.96 -1.26
N MET A 98 -5.89 -18.49 -1.88
CA MET A 98 -7.17 -18.19 -1.22
C MET A 98 -8.33 -18.69 -2.11
N PRO A 99 -8.75 -19.95 -1.94
CA PRO A 99 -9.73 -20.57 -2.84
C PRO A 99 -11.16 -20.08 -2.66
N ASN A 100 -11.51 -19.58 -1.47
CA ASN A 100 -12.87 -19.16 -1.12
C ASN A 100 -12.88 -17.72 -0.55
N PRO A 101 -12.52 -16.69 -1.34
CA PRO A 101 -12.61 -15.31 -0.89
C PRO A 101 -14.07 -14.87 -0.78
N ASP A 102 -14.36 -13.98 0.17
CA ASP A 102 -15.65 -13.29 0.27
C ASP A 102 -15.83 -12.27 -0.87
N ALA A 103 -14.72 -11.73 -1.38
CA ALA A 103 -14.70 -10.76 -2.47
C ALA A 103 -13.38 -10.77 -3.25
N TYR A 104 -13.47 -10.38 -4.52
CA TYR A 104 -12.32 -10.10 -5.37
C TYR A 104 -12.15 -8.58 -5.51
N LEU A 105 -10.92 -8.09 -5.36
CA LEU A 105 -10.56 -6.70 -5.62
C LEU A 105 -9.53 -6.64 -6.75
N ILE A 106 -9.94 -6.14 -7.92
CA ILE A 106 -9.07 -6.02 -9.09
C ILE A 106 -8.73 -4.54 -9.31
N GLY A 107 -7.47 -4.18 -9.13
CA GLY A 107 -6.95 -2.82 -9.32
C GLY A 107 -5.90 -2.79 -10.42
N LEU A 108 -6.35 -2.86 -11.67
CA LEU A 108 -5.53 -2.84 -12.88
C LEU A 108 -5.99 -1.70 -13.81
N GLY A 109 -5.13 -1.33 -14.76
CA GLY A 109 -5.45 -0.38 -15.84
C GLY A 109 -4.57 0.85 -15.89
N THR A 110 -3.65 1.06 -14.94
CA THR A 110 -2.71 2.19 -15.02
C THR A 110 -1.66 2.03 -16.12
N ASN A 111 -1.38 0.79 -16.52
CA ASN A 111 -0.36 0.44 -17.51
C ASN A 111 -0.94 0.15 -18.90
N GLY A 112 -2.22 0.40 -19.15
CA GLY A 112 -2.83 0.18 -20.46
C GLY A 112 -4.35 0.03 -20.41
N THR A 113 -4.99 0.19 -21.56
CA THR A 113 -6.43 -0.06 -21.72
C THR A 113 -6.73 -1.54 -21.48
N ILE A 114 -7.75 -1.80 -20.66
CA ILE A 114 -8.27 -3.15 -20.45
C ILE A 114 -9.15 -3.52 -21.63
N LYS A 115 -8.88 -4.66 -22.26
CA LYS A 115 -9.70 -5.21 -23.35
C LYS A 115 -10.76 -6.13 -22.77
N GLU A 116 -11.92 -6.19 -23.42
CA GLU A 116 -13.01 -7.09 -23.04
C GLU A 116 -12.55 -8.56 -22.99
N SER A 117 -11.74 -8.98 -23.97
CA SER A 117 -11.17 -10.32 -24.02
C SER A 117 -10.29 -10.70 -22.81
N GLU A 118 -9.68 -9.72 -22.15
CA GLU A 118 -8.85 -9.96 -20.95
C GLU A 118 -9.73 -10.20 -19.71
N ILE A 119 -10.92 -9.59 -19.69
CA ILE A 119 -11.92 -9.81 -18.65
C ILE A 119 -12.60 -11.16 -18.87
N GLU A 120 -12.98 -11.48 -20.10
CA GLU A 120 -13.60 -12.77 -20.44
C GLU A 120 -12.72 -13.98 -20.16
N ALA A 121 -11.39 -13.80 -20.22
CA ALA A 121 -10.43 -14.87 -19.95
C ALA A 121 -10.22 -15.18 -18.45
N ALA A 122 -10.67 -14.32 -17.54
CA ALA A 122 -10.39 -14.39 -16.10
C ALA A 122 -11.49 -15.10 -15.29
#